data_AF-A0A521PD03-F1
#
_entry.id   AF-A0A521PD03-F1
#
_cell.length_a   1.000
_cell.length_b   1.000
_cell.length_c   1.000
_cell.angle_alpha   90.00
_cell.angle_beta   90.00
_cell.angle_gamma   90.00
#
_symmetry.space_group_name_H-M   'P 1'
#
loop_
_entity.id
_entity.type
_entity.pdbx_description
1 polymer ?
#
loop_
_entity_poly.entity_id
_entity_poly.type
_entity_poly.pdbx_seq_one_letter_code
_entity_poly.pdbx_strand_id
1 'polypeptide(L)'
;MVVAGGLLTLTVIGWSSIGSLGILFLQMAARLPVRRMNLSNRVHPTTLGHMKGYGQFCPVAKTAEIFAQRWTPLIVRELCFGPKRFTEVHGGVPLMSRALLVQRLAELEEAGVIATEPLAQGKLYRLTPAGEHLGGIVTLMSDWGQRHGQGRIAHEELDPTLLMWGMRRQISQSELPDRQIVLRFDFRGIPRAHAARRYWWMILRSDDVEVCLKDPGEAVDVVLSADLEAFVRVWMGHRGLAEAIAAGDIGLSGQPPKVAELKRVLRLSEAPALRVLAFPP
;
A
#
# COMPACT_ATOMS: atom_id res chain seq x y z
N MET A 1 0.25 66.74 -36.34
CA MET A 1 -0.88 66.04 -37.01
C MET A 1 -1.78 65.48 -35.92
N VAL A 2 -2.78 66.20 -35.40
CA VAL A 2 -4.10 66.57 -35.98
C VAL A 2 -4.93 65.31 -36.32
N VAL A 3 -5.79 64.86 -35.39
CA VAL A 3 -7.29 64.93 -35.33
C VAL A 3 -7.94 63.72 -36.04
N ALA A 4 -9.01 63.02 -35.59
CA ALA A 4 -10.24 63.31 -34.84
C ALA A 4 -10.74 62.00 -34.13
N GLY A 5 -11.74 61.92 -33.25
CA GLY A 5 -12.80 62.84 -32.79
C GLY A 5 -14.03 62.05 -32.26
N GLY A 6 -14.79 62.65 -31.33
CA GLY A 6 -16.12 62.22 -30.81
C GLY A 6 -16.07 61.35 -29.55
N LEU A 7 -16.39 61.75 -28.30
CA LEU A 7 -17.36 62.67 -27.68
C LEU A 7 -18.84 62.22 -27.78
N LEU A 8 -19.31 61.53 -26.73
CA LEU A 8 -20.71 61.50 -26.32
C LEU A 8 -20.80 61.74 -24.81
N THR A 9 -21.14 62.98 -24.49
CA THR A 9 -21.65 63.48 -23.21
C THR A 9 -23.08 62.99 -23.00
N LEU A 10 -23.44 62.54 -21.80
CA LEU A 10 -24.81 62.65 -21.32
C LEU A 10 -24.83 63.13 -19.86
N THR A 11 -25.51 64.24 -19.72
CA THR A 11 -25.64 65.13 -18.58
C THR A 11 -26.53 64.52 -17.52
N VAL A 12 -26.14 64.72 -16.26
CA VAL A 12 -27.01 64.53 -15.09
C VAL A 12 -28.12 65.59 -15.15
N ILE A 13 -29.37 65.17 -15.32
CA ILE A 13 -30.55 66.01 -15.04
C ILE A 13 -31.22 65.43 -13.80
N GLY A 14 -31.16 66.20 -12.72
CA GLY A 14 -31.79 65.88 -11.44
C GLY A 14 -33.30 65.92 -11.52
N TRP A 15 -33.94 64.98 -10.83
CA TRP A 15 -35.35 65.06 -10.44
C TRP A 15 -35.40 64.98 -8.92
N SER A 16 -35.43 66.15 -8.28
CA SER A 16 -35.87 66.33 -6.92
C SER A 16 -37.40 66.37 -6.89
N SER A 17 -37.96 65.60 -5.95
CA SER A 17 -39.26 65.81 -5.31
C SER A 17 -40.53 65.44 -6.09
N ILE A 18 -41.06 64.25 -5.80
CA ILE A 18 -42.43 63.92 -5.35
C ILE A 18 -42.31 62.44 -4.93
N GLY A 19 -42.30 62.09 -3.65
CA GLY A 19 -43.51 61.99 -2.83
C GLY A 19 -43.64 60.53 -2.37
N SER A 20 -43.37 60.31 -1.09
CA SER A 20 -43.66 59.12 -0.27
C SER A 20 -44.53 58.03 -0.91
N LEU A 21 -43.95 56.86 -1.26
CA LEU A 21 -44.57 55.52 -1.32
C LEU A 21 -43.62 54.55 -2.05
N GLY A 22 -42.66 53.94 -1.36
CA GLY A 22 -41.71 53.04 -2.01
C GLY A 22 -40.75 52.28 -1.10
N ILE A 23 -41.12 52.06 0.17
CA ILE A 23 -40.42 51.09 1.04
C ILE A 23 -41.20 49.77 0.92
N LEU A 24 -41.00 49.05 -0.18
CA LEU A 24 -41.51 47.68 -0.34
C LEU A 24 -40.84 46.97 -1.52
N PHE A 25 -39.51 46.95 -1.55
CA PHE A 25 -38.76 45.97 -2.34
C PHE A 25 -37.58 45.45 -1.52
N LEU A 26 -37.91 44.84 -0.38
CA LEU A 26 -37.00 44.01 0.39
C LEU A 26 -37.29 42.54 0.04
N GLN A 27 -36.35 41.90 -0.66
CA GLN A 27 -36.09 40.46 -0.63
C GLN A 27 -37.28 39.49 -0.80
N MET A 28 -37.69 39.22 -2.05
CA MET A 28 -38.21 37.90 -2.41
C MET A 28 -37.05 36.99 -2.85
N ALA A 29 -36.26 36.51 -1.89
CA ALA A 29 -35.53 35.25 -2.07
C ALA A 29 -36.43 34.14 -1.53
N ALA A 30 -37.09 33.43 -2.44
CA ALA A 30 -37.89 32.26 -2.12
C ALA A 30 -37.03 31.26 -1.32
N ARG A 31 -37.27 31.15 -0.01
CA ARG A 31 -36.74 30.06 0.81
C ARG A 31 -37.44 28.78 0.36
N LEU A 32 -36.79 28.02 -0.53
CA LEU A 32 -37.16 26.63 -0.76
C LEU A 32 -37.12 25.90 0.58
N PRO A 33 -38.18 25.20 1.00
CA PRO A 33 -38.16 24.47 2.25
C PRO A 33 -37.19 23.30 2.10
N VAL A 34 -36.04 23.38 2.75
CA VAL A 34 -35.16 22.22 2.95
C VAL A 34 -35.92 21.24 3.83
N ARG A 35 -36.54 20.24 3.20
CA ARG A 35 -37.27 19.17 3.88
C ARG A 35 -36.24 18.32 4.63
N ARG A 36 -36.13 18.50 5.94
CA ARG A 36 -35.30 17.63 6.81
C ARG A 36 -35.78 16.19 6.62
N MET A 37 -34.94 15.37 6.00
CA MET A 37 -35.22 13.96 5.79
C MET A 37 -34.94 13.23 7.10
N ASN A 38 -36.00 12.78 7.78
CA ASN A 38 -35.90 12.08 9.05
C ASN A 38 -35.55 10.61 8.77
N LEU A 39 -34.29 10.22 8.99
CA LEU A 39 -33.77 8.87 8.71
C LEU A 39 -34.01 7.90 9.87
N SER A 40 -35.22 7.86 10.40
CA SER A 40 -35.62 6.80 11.34
C SER A 40 -36.18 5.61 10.54
N ASN A 41 -35.31 4.75 10.01
CA ASN A 41 -35.73 3.42 9.58
C ASN A 41 -34.87 2.34 10.23
N ARG A 42 -35.54 1.49 11.01
CA ARG A 42 -34.99 0.33 11.68
C ARG A 42 -34.59 -0.70 10.62
N VAL A 43 -33.34 -1.14 10.67
CA VAL A 43 -32.92 -2.37 9.98
C VAL A 43 -32.98 -3.49 11.00
N HIS A 44 -33.86 -4.47 10.79
CA HIS A 44 -33.86 -5.70 11.58
C HIS A 44 -32.72 -6.61 11.10
N PRO A 45 -31.87 -7.11 12.00
CA PRO A 45 -30.83 -8.05 11.61
C PRO A 45 -31.46 -9.42 11.36
N THR A 46 -31.41 -9.89 10.11
CA THR A 46 -31.63 -11.30 9.79
C THR A 46 -30.30 -12.04 9.94
N THR A 47 -30.37 -13.15 10.64
CA THR A 47 -29.27 -13.98 11.14
C THR A 47 -28.55 -14.71 10.00
N LEU A 48 -27.34 -14.25 9.68
CA LEU A 48 -26.24 -14.98 9.03
C LEU A 48 -24.95 -14.42 9.66
N GLY A 49 -23.94 -15.26 9.88
CA GLY A 49 -22.71 -14.96 10.63
C GLY A 49 -22.19 -13.55 10.37
N HIS A 50 -22.24 -12.69 11.40
CA HIS A 50 -22.20 -11.24 11.27
C HIS A 50 -20.87 -10.68 10.75
N MET A 51 -20.77 -10.44 9.44
CA MET A 51 -20.22 -9.16 9.00
C MET A 51 -21.32 -8.12 9.20
N LYS A 52 -21.15 -7.21 10.18
CA LYS A 52 -22.06 -6.08 10.35
C LYS A 52 -21.95 -5.17 9.12
N GLY A 53 -22.89 -5.31 8.21
CA GLY A 53 -23.00 -4.42 7.05
C GLY A 53 -23.36 -2.99 7.46
N TYR A 54 -23.09 -2.02 6.59
CA TYR A 54 -23.48 -0.62 6.78
C TYR A 54 -24.99 -0.39 6.57
N GLY A 55 -25.73 -1.41 6.12
CA GLY A 55 -27.18 -1.31 5.89
C GLY A 55 -27.56 -0.38 4.73
N GLN A 56 -26.64 -0.17 3.77
CA GLN A 56 -26.85 0.71 2.62
C GLN A 56 -26.41 0.04 1.31
N PHE A 57 -26.87 0.56 0.18
CA PHE A 57 -26.58 0.06 -1.17
C PHE A 57 -25.38 0.75 -1.84
N CYS A 58 -24.74 1.72 -1.18
CA CYS A 58 -23.59 2.44 -1.73
C CYS A 58 -22.49 1.44 -2.11
N PRO A 59 -22.00 1.43 -3.37
CA PRO A 59 -20.97 0.49 -3.82
C PRO A 59 -19.68 0.57 -2.97
N VAL A 60 -19.29 1.78 -2.55
CA VAL A 60 -18.13 1.97 -1.66
C VAL A 60 -18.35 1.30 -0.31
N ALA A 61 -19.55 1.43 0.26
CA ALA A 61 -19.89 0.75 1.51
C ALA A 61 -19.86 -0.79 1.34
N LYS A 62 -20.34 -1.31 0.21
CA LYS A 62 -20.28 -2.75 -0.12
C LYS A 62 -18.86 -3.27 -0.27
N THR A 63 -17.98 -2.50 -0.91
CA THR A 63 -16.55 -2.84 -0.94
C THR A 63 -15.94 -2.78 0.46
N ALA A 64 -16.26 -1.76 1.26
CA ALA A 64 -15.72 -1.59 2.61
C ALA A 64 -16.14 -2.71 3.58
N GLU A 65 -17.36 -3.24 3.45
CA GLU A 65 -17.85 -4.39 4.24
C GLU A 65 -16.91 -5.61 4.15
N ILE A 66 -16.25 -5.78 3.00
CA ILE A 66 -15.32 -6.89 2.73
C ILE A 66 -13.86 -6.42 2.93
N PHE A 67 -13.47 -5.37 2.20
CA PHE A 67 -12.08 -4.98 2.02
C PHE A 67 -11.52 -4.15 3.19
N ALA A 68 -12.33 -3.31 3.84
CA ALA A 68 -11.85 -2.42 4.90
C ALA A 68 -11.74 -3.11 6.27
N GLN A 69 -11.92 -4.43 6.33
CA GLN A 69 -11.67 -5.19 7.54
C GLN A 69 -10.18 -5.30 7.84
N ARG A 70 -9.82 -5.24 9.12
CA ARG A 70 -8.41 -5.38 9.54
C ARG A 70 -7.82 -6.65 8.93
N TRP A 71 -6.65 -6.47 8.31
CA TRP A 71 -5.85 -7.44 7.59
C TRP A 71 -6.30 -7.83 6.18
N THR A 72 -7.56 -7.65 5.80
CA THR A 72 -8.02 -8.02 4.44
C THR A 72 -7.18 -7.38 3.34
N PRO A 73 -6.86 -6.08 3.37
CA PRO A 73 -6.00 -5.47 2.35
C PRO A 73 -4.61 -6.09 2.27
N LEU A 74 -4.09 -6.59 3.41
CA LEU A 74 -2.78 -7.23 3.45
C LEU A 74 -2.83 -8.65 2.89
N ILE A 75 -3.91 -9.41 3.11
CA ILE A 75 -4.10 -10.72 2.47
C ILE A 75 -4.23 -10.55 0.95
N VAL A 76 -5.07 -9.61 0.50
CA VAL A 76 -5.24 -9.33 -0.94
C VAL A 76 -3.90 -8.92 -1.56
N ARG A 77 -3.15 -8.02 -0.90
CA ARG A 77 -1.78 -7.65 -1.33
C ARG A 77 -0.89 -8.87 -1.54
N GLU A 78 -0.92 -9.85 -0.63
CA GLU A 78 -0.12 -11.08 -0.80
C GLU A 78 -0.50 -11.84 -2.05
N LEU A 79 -1.81 -12.05 -2.26
CA LEU A 79 -2.32 -12.85 -3.37
C LEU A 79 -2.25 -12.14 -4.72
N CYS A 80 -2.07 -10.81 -4.75
CA CYS A 80 -1.74 -10.08 -5.98
C CYS A 80 -0.35 -10.46 -6.53
N PHE A 81 0.54 -11.07 -5.74
CA PHE A 81 1.81 -11.63 -6.19
C PHE A 81 1.71 -13.13 -6.53
N GLY A 82 0.54 -13.53 -7.04
CA GLY A 82 0.24 -14.89 -7.49
C GLY A 82 -0.26 -15.84 -6.39
N PRO A 83 -0.61 -17.08 -6.78
CA PRO A 83 -1.16 -18.07 -5.87
C PRO A 83 -0.19 -18.45 -4.75
N LYS A 84 -0.71 -18.71 -3.55
CA LYS A 84 0.11 -19.01 -2.35
C LYS A 84 -0.49 -20.10 -1.49
N ARG A 85 0.37 -20.89 -0.83
CA ARG A 85 -0.04 -21.78 0.26
C ARG A 85 -0.34 -20.97 1.53
N PHE A 86 -1.09 -21.56 2.46
CA PHE A 86 -1.41 -20.91 3.75
C PHE A 86 -0.17 -20.36 4.48
N THR A 87 0.92 -21.14 4.52
CA THR A 87 2.17 -20.76 5.20
C THR A 87 2.84 -19.55 4.56
N GLU A 88 2.73 -19.41 3.24
CA GLU A 88 3.28 -18.28 2.51
C GLU A 88 2.43 -17.02 2.71
N VAL A 89 1.11 -17.14 2.68
CA VAL A 89 0.21 -16.02 3.02
C VAL A 89 0.52 -15.55 4.44
N HIS A 90 0.58 -16.47 5.41
CA HIS A 90 0.91 -16.14 6.80
C HIS A 90 2.30 -15.51 6.95
N GLY A 91 3.31 -15.99 6.22
CA GLY A 91 4.65 -15.38 6.20
C GLY A 91 4.61 -13.93 5.74
N GLY A 92 3.69 -13.61 4.82
CA GLY A 92 3.44 -12.26 4.35
C GLY A 92 2.69 -11.33 5.32
N VAL A 93 1.96 -11.89 6.28
CA VAL A 93 1.19 -11.18 7.32
C VAL A 93 1.45 -11.74 8.73
N PRO A 94 2.70 -11.79 9.21
CA PRO A 94 3.08 -12.59 10.37
C PRO A 94 2.54 -12.07 11.71
N LEU A 95 2.06 -10.83 11.75
CA LEU A 95 1.41 -10.23 12.92
C LEU A 95 -0.08 -10.65 13.06
N MET A 96 -0.63 -11.37 12.08
CA MET A 96 -1.96 -11.95 12.16
C MET A 96 -1.88 -13.37 12.75
N SER A 97 -2.78 -13.73 13.67
CA SER A 97 -2.85 -15.11 14.15
C SER A 97 -3.31 -16.07 13.04
N ARG A 98 -2.82 -17.31 13.07
CA ARG A 98 -3.23 -18.36 12.12
C ARG A 98 -4.74 -18.60 12.12
N ALA A 99 -5.36 -18.58 13.31
CA ALA A 99 -6.81 -18.76 13.44
C ALA A 99 -7.58 -17.63 12.74
N LEU A 100 -7.16 -16.38 12.92
CA LEU A 100 -7.77 -15.24 12.22
C LEU A 100 -7.51 -15.31 10.71
N LEU A 101 -6.35 -15.78 10.28
CA LEU A 101 -6.07 -15.98 8.86
C LEU A 101 -7.00 -17.02 8.23
N VAL A 102 -7.23 -18.15 8.91
CA VAL A 102 -8.20 -19.16 8.46
C VAL A 102 -9.58 -18.53 8.29
N GLN A 103 -10.05 -17.78 9.30
CA GLN A 103 -11.33 -17.10 9.25
C GLN A 103 -11.41 -16.12 8.06
N ARG A 104 -10.40 -15.26 7.89
CA ARG A 104 -10.37 -14.26 6.82
C ARG A 104 -10.32 -14.87 5.42
N LEU A 105 -9.59 -15.97 5.25
CA LEU A 105 -9.56 -16.69 3.97
C LEU A 105 -10.92 -17.31 3.65
N ALA A 106 -11.62 -17.88 4.64
CA ALA A 106 -12.97 -18.40 4.45
C ALA A 106 -13.98 -17.29 4.07
N GLU A 107 -13.92 -16.14 4.75
CA GLU A 107 -14.78 -14.98 4.44
C GLU A 107 -14.51 -14.43 3.03
N LEU A 108 -13.24 -14.39 2.60
CA LEU A 108 -12.87 -13.95 1.25
C LEU A 108 -13.28 -14.95 0.17
N GLU A 109 -13.27 -16.25 0.47
CA GLU A 109 -13.76 -17.30 -0.42
C GLU A 109 -15.29 -17.20 -0.56
N GLU A 110 -16.01 -17.03 0.56
CA GLU A 110 -17.47 -16.80 0.56
C GLU A 110 -17.86 -15.52 -0.20
N ALA A 111 -17.07 -14.45 -0.07
CA ALA A 111 -17.28 -13.20 -0.81
C ALA A 111 -16.88 -13.29 -2.29
N GLY A 112 -16.38 -14.43 -2.76
CA GLY A 112 -15.93 -14.63 -4.16
C GLY A 112 -14.67 -13.84 -4.53
N VAL A 113 -13.91 -13.34 -3.55
CA VAL A 113 -12.66 -12.60 -3.75
C VAL A 113 -11.49 -13.54 -4.04
N ILE A 114 -11.49 -14.71 -3.40
CA ILE A 114 -10.48 -15.74 -3.62
C ILE A 114 -11.11 -17.07 -4.02
N ALA A 115 -10.34 -17.91 -4.68
CA ALA A 115 -10.66 -19.32 -4.92
C ALA A 115 -9.56 -20.20 -4.33
N THR A 116 -9.93 -21.42 -3.94
CA THR A 116 -8.98 -22.44 -3.47
C THR A 116 -8.81 -23.58 -4.46
N GLU A 117 -7.57 -24.05 -4.60
CA GLU A 117 -7.23 -25.25 -5.36
C GLU A 117 -6.65 -26.29 -4.38
N PRO A 118 -7.19 -27.53 -4.35
CA PRO A 118 -6.65 -28.57 -3.49
C PRO A 118 -5.28 -29.03 -3.99
N LEU A 119 -4.35 -29.24 -3.06
CA LEU A 119 -3.05 -29.84 -3.35
C LEU A 119 -2.94 -31.19 -2.64
N ALA A 120 -1.95 -32.00 -3.01
CA ALA A 120 -1.65 -33.26 -2.30
C ALA A 120 -1.48 -33.04 -0.78
N GLN A 121 -0.96 -31.87 -0.40
CA GLN A 121 -0.91 -31.38 0.97
C GLN A 121 -1.36 -29.91 1.03
N GLY A 122 -2.49 -29.66 1.68
CA GLY A 122 -3.05 -28.33 1.90
C GLY A 122 -3.83 -27.77 0.71
N LYS A 123 -3.86 -26.44 0.62
CA LYS A 123 -4.59 -25.68 -0.41
C LYS A 123 -3.70 -24.57 -0.98
N LEU A 124 -3.90 -24.26 -2.25
CA LEU A 124 -3.43 -23.04 -2.90
C LEU A 124 -4.55 -22.02 -2.90
N TYR A 125 -4.24 -20.78 -2.53
CA TYR A 125 -5.17 -19.65 -2.54
C TYR A 125 -4.79 -18.72 -3.69
N ARG A 126 -5.76 -18.30 -4.49
CA ARG A 126 -5.58 -17.33 -5.58
C ARG A 126 -6.70 -16.30 -5.60
N LEU A 127 -6.43 -15.11 -6.12
CA LEU A 127 -7.49 -14.15 -6.41
C LEU A 127 -8.39 -14.70 -7.54
N THR A 128 -9.69 -14.40 -7.45
CA THR A 128 -10.62 -14.49 -8.59
C THR A 128 -10.49 -13.23 -9.45
N PRO A 129 -11.13 -13.15 -10.63
CA PRO A 129 -11.19 -11.90 -11.39
C PRO A 129 -11.76 -10.70 -10.58
N ALA A 130 -12.70 -10.96 -9.67
CA ALA A 130 -13.21 -9.94 -8.75
C ALA A 130 -12.16 -9.51 -7.71
N GLY A 131 -11.37 -10.46 -7.20
CA GLY A 131 -10.28 -10.16 -6.27
C GLY A 131 -9.09 -9.45 -6.92
N GLU A 132 -8.76 -9.77 -8.18
CA GLU A 132 -7.73 -9.08 -8.96
C GLU A 132 -8.06 -7.59 -9.11
N HIS A 133 -9.33 -7.24 -9.30
CA HIS A 133 -9.77 -5.84 -9.36
C HIS A 133 -9.50 -5.06 -8.05
N LEU A 134 -9.51 -5.73 -6.88
CA LEU A 134 -9.12 -5.10 -5.61
C LEU A 134 -7.64 -4.74 -5.56
N GLY A 135 -6.80 -5.33 -6.42
CA GLY A 135 -5.39 -4.97 -6.57
C GLY A 135 -5.20 -3.48 -6.87
N GLY A 136 -6.07 -2.89 -7.69
CA GLY A 136 -6.04 -1.44 -7.96
C GLY A 136 -6.23 -0.59 -6.70
N ILE A 137 -7.12 -1.01 -5.79
CA ILE A 137 -7.32 -0.34 -4.50
C ILE A 137 -6.08 -0.49 -3.62
N VAL A 138 -5.47 -1.68 -3.58
CA VAL A 138 -4.22 -1.91 -2.82
C VAL A 138 -3.09 -1.02 -3.35
N THR A 139 -2.93 -0.88 -4.66
CA THR A 139 -1.93 0.02 -5.26
C THR A 139 -2.15 1.46 -4.85
N LEU A 140 -3.38 1.97 -4.94
CA LEU A 140 -3.71 3.34 -4.52
C LEU A 140 -3.48 3.56 -3.02
N MET A 141 -3.85 2.57 -2.19
CA MET A 141 -3.60 2.61 -0.76
C MET A 141 -2.10 2.62 -0.45
N SER A 142 -1.29 1.86 -1.20
CA SER A 142 0.17 1.86 -1.09
C SER A 142 0.77 3.21 -1.46
N ASP A 143 0.37 3.81 -2.59
CA ASP A 143 0.87 5.13 -3.01
C ASP A 143 0.49 6.22 -2.00
N TRP A 144 -0.77 6.22 -1.54
CA TRP A 144 -1.22 7.16 -0.51
C TRP A 144 -0.43 6.99 0.79
N GLY A 145 -0.24 5.75 1.25
CA GLY A 145 0.57 5.45 2.44
C GLY A 145 2.03 5.89 2.30
N GLN A 146 2.61 5.72 1.11
CA GLN A 146 3.98 6.15 0.80
C GLN A 146 4.16 7.67 0.81
N ARG A 147 3.15 8.44 0.40
CA ARG A 147 3.23 9.91 0.32
C ARG A 147 2.79 10.61 1.59
N HIS A 148 1.74 10.10 2.23
CA HIS A 148 1.05 10.78 3.33
C HIS A 148 1.19 10.05 4.67
N GLY A 149 1.65 8.80 4.67
CA GLY A 149 2.04 8.10 5.90
C GLY A 149 3.40 8.50 6.44
N GLN A 150 4.15 9.37 5.75
CA GLN A 150 5.53 9.73 6.10
C GLN A 150 5.62 10.48 7.44
N GLY A 151 6.66 10.14 8.21
CA GLY A 151 6.98 10.72 9.53
C GLY A 151 6.74 9.78 10.72
N ARG A 152 6.29 8.53 10.50
CA ARG A 152 5.90 7.63 11.59
C ARG A 152 6.29 6.17 11.39
N ILE A 153 7.41 5.85 10.71
CA ILE A 153 8.02 4.53 10.97
C ILE A 153 8.66 4.68 12.34
N ALA A 154 7.91 4.33 13.38
CA ALA A 154 8.43 4.32 14.72
C ALA A 154 9.55 3.26 14.78
N HIS A 155 10.56 3.51 15.60
CA HIS A 155 11.65 2.55 15.74
C HIS A 155 11.09 1.16 16.10
N GLU A 156 10.07 1.11 16.95
CA GLU A 156 9.40 -0.11 17.41
C GLU A 156 8.66 -0.88 16.30
N GLU A 157 8.39 -0.27 15.15
CA GLU A 157 7.75 -0.92 14.00
C GLU A 157 8.76 -1.58 13.05
N LEU A 158 10.06 -1.37 13.28
CA LEU A 158 11.11 -1.97 12.47
C LEU A 158 11.25 -3.47 12.80
N ASP A 159 10.82 -4.32 11.88
CA ASP A 159 10.96 -5.78 11.97
C ASP A 159 11.69 -6.31 10.72
N PRO A 160 12.91 -6.88 10.88
CA PRO A 160 13.64 -7.52 9.79
C PRO A 160 12.82 -8.60 9.08
N THR A 161 11.99 -9.35 9.82
CA THR A 161 11.13 -10.39 9.24
C THR A 161 10.19 -9.77 8.21
N LEU A 162 9.49 -8.70 8.59
CA LEU A 162 8.56 -8.01 7.70
C LEU A 162 9.26 -7.43 6.47
N LEU A 163 10.46 -6.87 6.67
CA LEU A 163 11.30 -6.37 5.59
C LEU A 163 11.70 -7.50 4.64
N MET A 164 12.21 -8.63 5.14
CA MET A 164 12.65 -9.76 4.33
C MET A 164 11.51 -10.35 3.48
N TRP A 165 10.32 -10.51 4.07
CA TRP A 165 9.13 -10.91 3.31
C TRP A 165 8.67 -9.82 2.33
N GLY A 166 8.81 -8.55 2.69
CA GLY A 166 8.60 -7.39 1.81
C GLY A 166 9.48 -7.42 0.57
N MET A 167 10.76 -7.72 0.76
CA MET A 167 11.74 -7.87 -0.32
C MET A 167 11.42 -9.06 -1.21
N ARG A 168 11.18 -10.25 -0.63
CA ARG A 168 10.79 -11.46 -1.39
C ARG A 168 9.67 -11.19 -2.39
N ARG A 169 8.63 -10.45 -1.96
CA ARG A 169 7.45 -10.14 -2.79
C ARG A 169 7.74 -9.24 -3.99
N GLN A 170 8.72 -8.35 -3.86
CA GLN A 170 8.99 -7.30 -4.84
C GLN A 170 10.29 -7.52 -5.60
N ILE A 171 10.82 -8.74 -5.55
CA ILE A 171 11.94 -9.14 -6.39
C ILE A 171 11.52 -9.05 -7.85
N SER A 172 12.40 -8.47 -8.66
CA SER A 172 12.19 -8.43 -10.11
C SER A 172 12.51 -9.80 -10.70
N GLN A 173 11.47 -10.63 -10.92
CA GLN A 173 11.66 -11.97 -11.48
C GLN A 173 12.36 -11.95 -12.84
N SER A 174 12.13 -10.91 -13.66
CA SER A 174 12.81 -10.71 -14.95
C SER A 174 14.31 -10.39 -14.84
N GLU A 175 14.78 -10.01 -13.66
CA GLU A 175 16.20 -9.73 -13.40
C GLU A 175 16.91 -10.90 -12.73
N LEU A 176 16.19 -11.98 -12.40
CA LEU A 176 16.78 -13.17 -11.80
C LEU A 176 17.61 -13.91 -12.84
N PRO A 177 18.87 -14.25 -12.53
CA PRO A 177 19.69 -15.02 -13.45
C PRO A 177 19.28 -16.50 -13.47
N ASP A 178 19.73 -17.22 -14.50
CA ASP A 178 19.57 -18.67 -14.64
C ASP A 178 20.47 -19.50 -13.68
N ARG A 179 20.96 -18.87 -12.60
CA ARG A 179 21.79 -19.51 -11.58
C ARG A 179 21.35 -19.08 -10.19
N GLN A 180 21.69 -19.89 -9.20
CA GLN A 180 21.45 -19.54 -7.80
C GLN A 180 22.29 -18.31 -7.39
N ILE A 181 21.67 -17.42 -6.61
CA ILE A 181 22.36 -16.38 -5.83
C ILE A 181 21.97 -16.53 -4.36
N VAL A 182 22.97 -16.53 -3.48
CA VAL A 182 22.79 -16.57 -2.03
C VAL A 182 23.18 -15.23 -1.43
N LEU A 183 22.19 -14.54 -0.88
CA LEU A 183 22.36 -13.26 -0.21
C LEU A 183 22.35 -13.47 1.31
N ARG A 184 23.23 -12.77 2.01
CA ARG A 184 23.19 -12.66 3.47
C ARG A 184 22.95 -11.21 3.88
N PHE A 185 21.99 -11.00 4.76
CA PHE A 185 21.68 -9.70 5.35
C PHE A 185 22.15 -9.70 6.81
N ASP A 186 22.90 -8.66 7.18
CA ASP A 186 23.34 -8.37 8.55
C ASP A 186 22.73 -7.04 8.99
N PHE A 187 21.69 -7.10 9.82
CA PHE A 187 20.99 -5.91 10.30
C PHE A 187 21.44 -5.48 11.70
N ARG A 188 21.79 -4.21 11.83
CA ARG A 188 22.06 -3.51 13.10
C ARG A 188 20.89 -2.57 13.42
N GLY A 189 20.87 -2.02 14.63
CA GLY A 189 19.80 -1.10 15.04
C GLY A 189 18.42 -1.76 15.14
N ILE A 190 18.37 -3.09 15.31
CA ILE A 190 17.11 -3.82 15.44
C ILE A 190 16.47 -3.52 16.80
N PRO A 191 15.18 -3.15 16.85
CA PRO A 191 14.47 -2.95 18.10
C PRO A 191 14.52 -4.20 18.98
N ARG A 192 14.57 -4.01 20.31
CA ARG A 192 14.70 -5.13 21.27
C ARG A 192 13.64 -6.22 21.09
N ALA A 193 12.42 -5.85 20.74
CA ALA A 193 11.32 -6.79 20.50
C ALA A 193 11.59 -7.75 19.31
N HIS A 194 12.43 -7.34 18.37
CA HIS A 194 12.74 -8.08 17.13
C HIS A 194 14.22 -8.51 17.05
N ALA A 195 15.03 -8.21 18.07
CA ALA A 195 16.48 -8.40 18.08
C ALA A 195 16.93 -9.87 18.28
N ALA A 196 16.00 -10.83 18.27
CA ALA A 196 16.32 -12.26 18.39
C ALA A 196 17.21 -12.79 17.25
N ARG A 197 17.23 -12.10 16.10
CA ARG A 197 18.03 -12.48 14.93
C ARG A 197 18.67 -11.25 14.30
N ARG A 198 19.97 -11.34 14.06
CA ARG A 198 20.77 -10.35 13.34
C ARG A 198 20.95 -10.70 11.86
N TYR A 199 21.00 -11.99 11.56
CA TYR A 199 21.31 -12.51 10.23
C TYR A 199 20.09 -13.13 9.56
N TRP A 200 20.00 -12.88 8.25
CA TRP A 200 18.97 -13.44 7.38
C TRP A 200 19.60 -13.84 6.06
N TRP A 201 19.01 -14.84 5.40
CA TRP A 201 19.47 -15.26 4.08
C TRP A 201 18.31 -15.20 3.11
N MET A 202 18.66 -14.95 1.85
CA MET A 202 17.73 -15.04 0.74
C MET A 202 18.39 -15.79 -0.40
N ILE A 203 17.75 -16.85 -0.85
CA ILE A 203 18.21 -17.65 -1.98
C ILE A 203 17.34 -17.30 -3.17
N LEU A 204 17.99 -16.83 -4.23
CA LEU A 204 17.35 -16.45 -5.48
C LEU A 204 17.61 -17.56 -6.50
N ARG A 205 16.53 -18.11 -7.06
CA ARG A 205 16.52 -19.07 -8.17
C ARG A 205 15.65 -18.48 -9.27
N SER A 206 15.75 -18.99 -10.50
CA SER A 206 14.97 -18.46 -11.63
C SER A 206 13.46 -18.63 -11.44
N ASP A 207 13.04 -19.63 -10.66
CA ASP A 207 11.66 -20.03 -10.42
C ASP A 207 11.15 -19.71 -9.01
N ASP A 208 12.03 -19.50 -8.03
CA ASP A 208 11.66 -19.25 -6.64
C ASP A 208 12.63 -18.30 -5.91
N VAL A 209 12.09 -17.64 -4.88
CA VAL A 209 12.83 -16.81 -3.94
C VAL A 209 12.54 -17.31 -2.55
N GLU A 210 13.56 -17.79 -1.87
CA GLU A 210 13.45 -18.35 -0.52
C GLU A 210 14.04 -17.39 0.51
N VAL A 211 13.35 -17.20 1.64
CA VAL A 211 13.88 -16.46 2.80
C VAL A 211 14.20 -17.45 3.91
N CYS A 212 15.47 -17.54 4.29
CA CYS A 212 15.92 -18.49 5.31
C CYS A 212 16.25 -17.76 6.63
N LEU A 213 15.73 -18.31 7.74
CA LEU A 213 15.97 -17.79 9.10
C LEU A 213 17.28 -18.33 9.72
N LYS A 214 17.87 -19.33 9.08
CA LYS A 214 19.10 -20.00 9.48
C LYS A 214 20.01 -20.05 8.27
N ASP A 215 21.31 -20.18 8.54
CA ASP A 215 22.30 -20.39 7.50
C ASP A 215 21.93 -21.63 6.67
N PRO A 216 21.75 -21.48 5.34
CA PRO A 216 21.43 -22.60 4.46
C PRO A 216 22.62 -23.55 4.24
N GLY A 217 23.83 -23.19 4.70
CA GLY A 217 25.06 -23.96 4.45
C GLY A 217 25.61 -23.78 3.02
N GLU A 218 25.07 -22.83 2.28
CA GLU A 218 25.45 -22.49 0.91
C GLU A 218 26.47 -21.34 0.88
N ALA A 219 27.31 -21.29 -0.15
CA ALA A 219 28.29 -20.21 -0.30
C ALA A 219 27.59 -18.86 -0.53
N VAL A 220 27.88 -17.87 0.32
CA VAL A 220 27.29 -16.52 0.22
C VAL A 220 27.95 -15.73 -0.91
N ASP A 221 27.13 -15.23 -1.83
CA ASP A 221 27.56 -14.43 -2.98
C ASP A 221 27.74 -12.95 -2.64
N VAL A 222 26.78 -12.40 -1.90
CA VAL A 222 26.78 -11.00 -1.47
C VAL A 222 26.29 -10.89 -0.04
N VAL A 223 27.01 -10.10 0.75
CA VAL A 223 26.63 -9.68 2.09
C VAL A 223 26.15 -8.23 2.02
N LEU A 224 24.93 -8.00 2.48
CA LEU A 224 24.39 -6.67 2.77
C LEU A 224 24.43 -6.44 4.27
N SER A 225 25.28 -5.53 4.73
CA SER A 225 25.34 -5.11 6.13
C SER A 225 24.68 -3.75 6.27
N ALA A 226 23.71 -3.58 7.15
CA ALA A 226 23.01 -2.30 7.25
C ALA A 226 22.51 -1.98 8.66
N ASP A 227 22.40 -0.69 8.98
CA ASP A 227 21.39 -0.25 9.94
C ASP A 227 19.98 -0.51 9.37
N LEU A 228 19.10 -1.10 10.18
CA LEU A 228 17.77 -1.53 9.74
C LEU A 228 16.91 -0.35 9.30
N GLU A 229 16.91 0.75 10.06
CA GLU A 229 16.10 1.92 9.73
C GLU A 229 16.59 2.57 8.43
N ALA A 230 17.90 2.74 8.30
CA ALA A 230 18.50 3.29 7.09
C ALA A 230 18.14 2.45 5.86
N PHE A 231 18.23 1.12 5.97
CA PHE A 231 17.88 0.24 4.86
C PHE A 231 16.38 0.22 4.56
N VAL A 232 15.51 0.26 5.56
CA VAL A 232 14.05 0.42 5.35
C VAL A 232 13.76 1.72 4.60
N ARG A 233 14.42 2.84 4.95
CA ARG A 233 14.25 4.12 4.23
C ARG A 233 14.72 4.04 2.78
N VAL A 234 15.81 3.33 2.49
CA VAL A 234 16.26 3.07 1.11
C VAL A 234 15.27 2.17 0.37
N TRP A 235 14.84 1.08 0.99
CA TRP A 235 13.89 0.14 0.41
C TRP A 235 12.56 0.82 0.05
N MET A 236 12.04 1.65 0.94
CA MET A 236 10.80 2.40 0.73
C MET A 236 10.97 3.58 -0.22
N GLY A 237 12.21 3.96 -0.56
CA GLY A 237 12.51 5.03 -1.50
C GLY A 237 12.58 6.43 -0.90
N HIS A 238 12.60 6.55 0.43
CA HIS A 238 12.76 7.83 1.13
C HIS A 238 14.21 8.31 1.17
N ARG A 239 15.16 7.40 0.92
CA ARG A 239 16.60 7.68 0.92
C ARG A 239 17.26 7.00 -0.28
N GLY A 240 18.31 7.60 -0.83
CA GLY A 240 19.10 7.00 -1.91
C GLY A 240 20.12 5.99 -1.38
N LEU A 241 20.38 4.92 -2.13
CA LEU A 241 21.40 3.93 -1.77
C LEU A 241 22.81 4.54 -1.71
N ALA A 242 23.15 5.41 -2.66
CA ALA A 242 24.48 6.03 -2.74
C ALA A 242 24.81 6.82 -1.46
N GLU A 243 23.84 7.62 -1.00
CA GLU A 243 23.96 8.43 0.21
C GLU A 243 24.10 7.54 1.47
N ALA A 244 23.28 6.49 1.58
CA ALA A 244 23.34 5.58 2.72
C ALA A 244 24.64 4.76 2.78
N ILE A 245 25.23 4.43 1.62
CA ILE A 245 26.57 3.81 1.55
C ILE A 245 27.64 4.81 1.96
N ALA A 246 27.59 6.04 1.45
CA ALA A 246 28.56 7.09 1.79
C ALA A 246 28.56 7.43 3.29
N ALA A 247 27.40 7.35 3.94
CA ALA A 247 27.24 7.54 5.38
C ALA A 247 27.72 6.35 6.23
N GLY A 248 28.03 5.20 5.62
CA GLY A 248 28.40 3.97 6.33
C GLY A 248 27.21 3.23 6.97
N ASP A 249 25.99 3.63 6.63
CA ASP A 249 24.77 2.99 7.15
C ASP A 249 24.49 1.66 6.44
N ILE A 250 24.91 1.53 5.17
CA ILE A 250 24.79 0.32 4.34
C ILE A 250 26.15 -0.03 3.75
N GLY A 251 26.51 -1.31 3.79
CA GLY A 251 27.66 -1.89 3.12
C GLY A 251 27.25 -3.08 2.25
N LEU A 252 27.90 -3.20 1.09
CA LEU A 252 27.73 -4.32 0.16
C LEU A 252 29.10 -4.96 -0.07
N SER A 253 29.21 -6.25 0.24
CA SER A 253 30.46 -7.01 0.08
C SER A 253 30.21 -8.27 -0.74
N GLY A 254 31.04 -8.49 -1.75
CA GLY A 254 30.90 -9.58 -2.72
C GLY A 254 31.66 -9.24 -4.00
N GLN A 255 31.62 -10.14 -4.99
CA GLN A 255 32.21 -9.84 -6.29
C GLN A 255 31.44 -8.69 -6.97
N PRO A 256 32.11 -7.69 -7.59
CA PRO A 256 31.43 -6.52 -8.17
C PRO A 256 30.27 -6.85 -9.12
N PRO A 257 30.35 -7.87 -10.01
CA PRO A 257 29.22 -8.25 -10.86
C PRO A 257 28.00 -8.74 -10.05
N LYS A 258 28.22 -9.50 -8.98
CA LYS A 258 27.15 -10.03 -8.11
C LYS A 258 26.51 -8.91 -7.26
N VAL A 259 27.31 -7.93 -6.84
CA VAL A 259 26.80 -6.73 -6.14
C VAL A 259 25.93 -5.88 -7.08
N ALA A 260 26.36 -5.67 -8.33
CA ALA A 260 25.56 -4.95 -9.32
C ALA A 260 24.24 -5.66 -9.61
N GLU A 261 24.28 -6.99 -9.69
CA GLU A 261 23.10 -7.84 -9.87
C GLU A 261 22.14 -7.74 -8.68
N LEU A 262 22.63 -7.83 -7.44
CA LEU A 262 21.83 -7.63 -6.23
C LEU A 262 21.05 -6.31 -6.30
N LYS A 263 21.72 -5.20 -6.66
CA LYS A 263 21.08 -3.88 -6.75
C LYS A 263 19.92 -3.89 -7.76
N ARG A 264 20.09 -4.54 -8.92
CA ARG A 264 19.04 -4.65 -9.95
C ARG A 264 17.87 -5.51 -9.48
N VAL A 265 18.15 -6.71 -8.95
CA VAL A 265 17.13 -7.68 -8.52
C VAL A 265 16.24 -7.11 -7.41
N LEU A 266 16.85 -6.40 -6.45
CA LEU A 266 16.12 -5.71 -5.37
C LEU A 266 15.57 -4.33 -5.79
N ARG A 267 15.86 -3.86 -7.01
CA ARG A 267 15.49 -2.53 -7.52
C ARG A 267 15.93 -1.39 -6.59
N LEU A 268 17.15 -1.46 -6.06
CA LEU A 268 17.69 -0.43 -5.18
C LEU A 268 18.09 0.79 -6.01
N SER A 269 17.48 1.94 -5.74
CA SER A 269 17.76 3.20 -6.44
C SER A 269 18.93 3.95 -5.79
N GLU A 270 19.83 4.49 -6.61
CA GLU A 270 20.95 5.30 -6.13
C GLU A 270 20.47 6.63 -5.50
N ALA A 271 19.37 7.20 -6.01
CA ALA A 271 18.70 8.39 -5.48
C ALA A 271 17.34 8.06 -4.85
N PRO A 272 16.79 8.92 -3.96
CA PRO A 272 15.44 8.72 -3.42
C PRO A 272 14.39 8.59 -4.52
N ALA A 273 13.66 7.48 -4.52
CA ALA A 273 12.60 7.19 -5.48
C ALA A 273 11.55 6.30 -4.80
N LEU A 274 10.36 6.85 -4.52
CA LEU A 274 9.31 6.14 -3.79
C LEU A 274 8.97 4.80 -4.43
N ARG A 275 9.01 3.75 -3.61
CA ARG A 275 8.63 2.41 -4.05
C ARG A 275 7.12 2.23 -3.93
N VAL A 276 6.40 2.33 -5.04
CA VAL A 276 4.97 2.02 -5.09
C VAL A 276 4.81 0.52 -5.39
N LEU A 277 3.87 -0.14 -4.72
CA LEU A 277 3.52 -1.53 -5.03
C LEU A 277 2.94 -1.62 -6.44
N ALA A 278 3.64 -2.35 -7.31
CA ALA A 278 3.16 -2.74 -8.62
C ALA A 278 2.99 -4.25 -8.64
N PHE A 279 1.83 -4.71 -9.11
CA PHE A 279 1.53 -6.13 -9.25
C PHE A 279 1.83 -6.59 -10.68
N PRO A 280 2.27 -7.84 -10.86
CA PRO A 280 2.32 -8.43 -12.19
C PRO A 280 0.95 -8.35 -12.88
N PRO A 281 0.91 -8.14 -14.21
CA PRO A 281 -0.34 -8.16 -14.97
C PRO A 281 -1.02 -9.53 -14.94
#